data_AF-A0A3B1E4F2-F1
#
_entry.id   AF-A0A3B1E4F2-F1
#
_cell.length_a   1.000
_cell.length_b   1.000
_cell.length_c   1.000
_cell.angle_alpha   90.00
_cell.angle_beta   90.00
_cell.angle_gamma   90.00
#
_symmetry.space_group_name_H-M   'P 1'
#
loop_
_entity.id
_entity.type
_entity.pdbx_description
1 polymer ?
#
loop_
_entity_poly.entity_id
_entity_poly.type
_entity_poly.pdbx_seq_one_letter_code
_entity_poly.pdbx_strand_id
1 'polypeptide(L)'
;MSGFQSLVIPIALGIVGGVCNFLYLSGQATKMETESFVSISSGSQINSGDIFKEDHFVPVKIPKNNLGGLDQVGVYWKDRAAVAG
;
A
#
# COMPACT_ATOMS: atom_id res chain seq x y z
N MET A 1 2.41 28.41 -43.99
CA MET A 1 2.28 28.34 -42.51
C MET A 1 3.25 27.26 -42.04
N SER A 2 4.22 27.64 -41.20
CA SER A 2 5.46 26.89 -40.98
C SER A 2 5.23 25.53 -40.28
N GLY A 3 5.77 24.44 -40.84
CA GLY A 3 5.68 23.09 -40.25
C GLY A 3 6.42 22.92 -38.92
N PHE A 4 7.17 23.93 -38.50
CA PHE A 4 7.84 23.97 -37.20
C PHE A 4 6.87 24.28 -36.06
N GLN A 5 5.90 25.18 -36.27
CA GLN A 5 4.88 25.49 -35.27
C GLN A 5 3.93 24.32 -34.99
N SER A 6 3.64 23.48 -36.00
CA SER A 6 2.77 22.31 -35.83
C SER A 6 3.41 21.18 -35.03
N LEU A 7 4.74 21.17 -34.85
CA LEU A 7 5.45 20.15 -34.08
C LEU A 7 5.72 20.61 -32.64
N VAL A 8 6.06 21.88 -32.45
CA VAL A 8 6.41 22.44 -31.13
C VAL A 8 5.21 22.46 -30.19
N ILE A 9 4.02 22.80 -30.69
CA ILE A 9 2.81 22.89 -29.86
C ILE A 9 2.41 21.53 -29.26
N PRO A 10 2.29 20.44 -30.05
CA PRO A 10 1.99 19.11 -29.49
C PRO A 10 3.06 18.61 -28.49
N ILE A 11 4.34 18.89 -28.75
CA ILE A 11 5.42 18.50 -27.83
C ILE A 11 5.25 19.23 -26.48
N ALA A 12 5.01 20.55 -26.52
CA ALA A 12 4.78 21.33 -25.30
C ALA A 12 3.54 20.85 -24.54
N LEU A 13 2.42 20.61 -25.24
CA LEU A 13 1.21 20.09 -24.61
C LEU A 13 1.41 18.67 -24.04
N GLY A 14 2.18 17.82 -24.73
CA GLY A 14 2.52 16.48 -24.26
C GLY A 14 3.33 16.50 -22.97
N ILE A 15 4.32 17.39 -22.88
CA ILE A 15 5.13 17.57 -21.67
C ILE A 15 4.26 18.09 -20.52
N VAL A 16 3.44 19.12 -20.76
CA VAL A 16 2.54 19.67 -19.73
C VAL A 16 1.55 18.62 -19.24
N GLY A 17 0.95 17.85 -20.15
CA GLY A 17 0.06 16.75 -19.81
C GLY A 17 0.75 15.67 -18.99
N GLY A 18 1.97 15.28 -19.37
CA GLY A 18 2.80 14.32 -18.64
C GLY A 18 3.12 14.78 -17.21
N VAL A 19 3.50 16.06 -17.04
CA VAL A 19 3.79 16.64 -15.72
C VAL A 19 2.53 16.70 -14.86
N CYS A 20 1.40 17.18 -15.41
CA CYS A 20 0.13 17.21 -14.68
C CYS A 20 -0.31 15.81 -14.24
N ASN A 21 -0.18 14.81 -15.11
CA ASN A 21 -0.50 13.42 -14.78
C ASN A 21 0.43 12.86 -13.69
N PHE A 22 1.74 13.13 -13.80
CA PHE A 22 2.72 12.70 -12.81
C PHE A 22 2.46 13.31 -11.42
N LEU A 23 2.15 14.60 -11.36
CA LEU A 23 1.82 15.29 -10.10
C LEU A 23 0.53 14.73 -9.48
N TYR A 24 -0.49 14.46 -10.30
CA TYR A 24 -1.73 13.84 -9.84
C TYR A 24 -1.48 12.45 -9.22
N LEU A 25 -0.75 11.58 -9.93
CA LEU A 25 -0.44 10.23 -9.45
C LEU A 25 0.44 10.27 -8.20
N SER A 26 1.44 11.14 -8.16
CA SER A 26 2.31 11.32 -6.98
C SER A 26 1.51 11.79 -5.75
N GLY A 27 0.59 12.73 -5.96
CA GLY A 27 -0.31 13.19 -4.89
C GLY A 27 -1.22 12.08 -4.38
N GLN A 28 -1.78 11.26 -5.27
CA GLN A 28 -2.65 10.13 -4.87
C GLN A 28 -1.87 8.99 -4.20
N ALA A 29 -0.67 8.67 -4.69
CA ALA A 29 0.21 7.67 -4.09
C ALA A 29 0.58 8.02 -2.64
N THR A 30 0.75 9.31 -2.35
CA THR A 30 1.12 9.78 -1.00
C THR A 30 -0.05 9.78 -0.02
N LYS A 31 -1.29 9.82 -0.52
CA LYS A 31 -2.53 9.87 0.28
C LYS A 31 -3.07 8.49 0.68
N MET A 32 -2.47 7.40 0.21
CA MET A 32 -2.88 6.06 0.63
C MET A 32 -2.33 5.77 2.04
N GLU A 33 -3.05 6.19 3.06
CA GLU A 33 -2.81 5.74 4.44
C GLU A 33 -3.03 4.23 4.53
N THR A 34 -2.01 3.51 4.99
CA THR A 34 -2.09 2.05 5.20
C THR A 34 -1.93 1.72 6.67
N GLU A 35 -2.79 0.84 7.18
CA GLU A 35 -2.65 0.24 8.49
C GLU A 35 -2.03 -1.15 8.34
N SER A 36 -1.29 -1.60 9.37
CA SER A 36 -0.62 -2.91 9.35
C SER A 36 -1.23 -3.85 10.38
N PHE A 37 -1.56 -5.07 9.95
CA PHE A 37 -2.14 -6.13 10.77
C PHE A 37 -1.22 -7.35 10.83
N VAL A 38 -1.40 -8.18 11.85
CA VAL A 38 -0.71 -9.46 12.00
C VAL A 38 -1.29 -10.48 11.02
N SER A 39 -0.42 -11.18 10.31
CA SER A 39 -0.74 -12.35 9.50
C SER A 39 0.26 -13.46 9.78
N ILE A 40 -0.09 -14.69 9.38
CA ILE A 40 0.76 -15.85 9.56
C ILE A 40 1.69 -15.98 8.36
N SER A 41 3.00 -16.10 8.64
CA SER A 41 4.01 -16.36 7.62
C SER A 41 3.68 -17.64 6.86
N SER A 42 3.72 -17.60 5.52
CA SER A 42 3.40 -18.76 4.67
C SER A 42 4.37 -19.93 4.87
N GLY A 43 5.56 -19.67 5.42
CA GLY A 43 6.53 -20.70 5.79
C GLY A 43 6.35 -21.28 7.19
N SER A 44 5.47 -20.70 8.01
CA SER A 44 5.21 -21.17 9.36
C SER A 44 4.08 -22.17 9.35
N GLN A 45 4.40 -23.42 9.71
CA GLN A 45 3.40 -24.46 9.91
C GLN A 45 2.93 -24.40 11.36
N ILE A 46 1.73 -23.90 11.59
CA ILE A 46 1.13 -23.78 12.92
C ILE A 46 0.09 -24.89 13.06
N ASN A 47 0.28 -25.77 14.04
CA ASN A 47 -0.67 -26.82 14.37
C ASN A 47 -1.54 -26.40 15.55
N SER A 48 -2.69 -27.05 15.70
CA SER A 48 -3.56 -26.82 16.85
C SER A 48 -2.83 -27.16 18.15
N GLY A 49 -2.73 -26.17 19.05
CA GLY A 49 -2.04 -26.29 20.33
C GLY A 49 -0.61 -25.73 20.34
N ASP A 50 -0.08 -25.33 19.18
CA ASP A 50 1.23 -24.67 19.12
C ASP A 50 1.15 -23.24 19.69
N ILE A 51 2.22 -22.85 20.38
CA ILE A 51 2.37 -21.48 20.88
C ILE A 51 2.79 -20.58 19.71
N PHE A 52 2.11 -19.44 19.57
CA PHE A 52 2.49 -18.43 18.59
C PHE A 52 3.78 -17.73 19.01
N LYS A 53 4.72 -17.63 18.07
CA LYS A 53 6.01 -16.96 18.24
C LYS A 53 6.09 -15.77 17.30
N GLU A 54 6.92 -14.78 17.64
CA GLU A 54 7.12 -13.58 16.81
C GLU A 54 7.56 -13.90 15.37
N ASP A 55 8.35 -14.95 15.17
CA ASP A 55 8.81 -15.41 13.85
C ASP A 55 7.71 -16.08 13.01
N HIS A 56 6.56 -16.41 13.62
CA HIS A 56 5.38 -16.88 12.89
C HIS A 56 4.61 -15.73 12.24
N PHE A 57 4.88 -14.48 12.60
CA PHE A 57 4.08 -13.34 12.20
C PHE A 57 4.75 -12.50 11.11
N VAL A 58 3.93 -12.02 10.17
CA VAL A 58 4.33 -11.05 9.16
C VAL A 58 3.32 -9.90 9.09
N PRO A 59 3.77 -8.67 8.81
CA PRO A 59 2.87 -7.54 8.66
C PRO A 59 2.14 -7.60 7.31
N VAL A 60 0.83 -7.43 7.33
CA VAL A 60 0.03 -7.21 6.12
C VAL A 60 -0.48 -5.77 6.13
N LYS A 61 -0.08 -5.00 5.12
CA LYS A 61 -0.47 -3.60 4.94
C LYS A 61 -1.76 -3.51 4.15
N ILE A 62 -2.75 -2.83 4.70
CA ILE A 62 -4.06 -2.66 4.06
C ILE A 62 -4.41 -1.18 4.02
N PRO A 63 -4.91 -0.66 2.89
CA PRO A 63 -5.39 0.71 2.82
C PRO A 63 -6.49 0.96 3.84
N LYS A 64 -6.39 2.03 4.60
CA LYS A 64 -7.34 2.39 5.67
C LYS A 64 -8.79 2.49 5.18
N ASN A 65 -8.98 2.90 3.94
CA ASN A 65 -10.29 3.01 3.31
C ASN A 65 -10.93 1.65 2.96
N ASN A 66 -10.17 0.56 3.00
CA ASN A 66 -10.59 -0.79 2.60
C ASN A 66 -10.54 -1.79 3.77
N LEU A 67 -10.59 -1.32 5.02
CA LEU A 67 -10.50 -2.19 6.19
C LEU A 67 -11.75 -3.08 6.36
N GLY A 68 -12.93 -2.60 5.98
CA GLY A 68 -14.21 -3.31 6.04
C GLY A 68 -14.72 -3.58 7.47
N GLY A 69 -13.96 -4.38 8.22
CA GLY A 69 -14.12 -4.65 9.66
C GLY A 69 -12.87 -5.24 10.30
N LEU A 70 -11.73 -5.24 9.59
CA LEU A 70 -10.48 -5.82 10.08
C LEU A 70 -9.93 -5.07 11.28
N ASP A 71 -10.29 -3.80 11.45
CA ASP A 71 -10.01 -2.99 12.62
C ASP A 71 -10.67 -3.49 13.91
N GLN A 72 -11.74 -4.29 13.80
CA GLN A 72 -12.49 -4.83 14.95
C GLN A 72 -12.06 -6.25 15.33
N VAL A 73 -11.57 -7.03 14.37
CA VAL A 73 -11.26 -8.47 14.55
C VAL A 73 -9.78 -8.78 14.40
N GLY A 74 -9.04 -7.96 13.68
CA GLY A 74 -7.63 -8.13 13.41
C GLY A 74 -6.76 -7.52 14.50
N VAL A 75 -5.65 -8.16 14.79
CA VAL A 75 -4.62 -7.59 15.68
C VAL A 75 -3.72 -6.68 14.87
N TYR A 76 -3.56 -5.43 15.31
CA TYR A 76 -2.62 -4.51 14.69
C TYR A 76 -1.18 -4.99 14.87
N TRP A 77 -0.33 -4.78 13.87
CA TRP A 77 1.07 -5.21 13.89
C TRP A 77 1.86 -4.65 15.10
N LYS A 78 1.53 -3.43 15.53
CA LYS A 78 2.12 -2.81 16.73
C LYS A 78 1.80 -3.58 18.03
N ASP A 79 0.67 -4.29 18.05
CA ASP A 79 0.14 -4.99 19.22
C ASP A 79 0.40 -6.50 19.15
N ARG A 80 1.20 -6.97 18.17
CA ARG A 80 1.50 -8.41 17.94
C ARG A 80 2.08 -9.13 19.17
N ALA A 81 2.78 -8.41 20.03
CA ALA A 81 3.34 -8.95 21.27
C ALA A 81 2.27 -9.40 22.26
N ALA A 82 1.01 -8.96 22.11
CA ALA A 82 -0.11 -9.45 22.92
C ALA A 82 -0.57 -10.87 22.51
N VAL A 83 -0.13 -11.35 21.33
CA VAL A 83 -0.50 -12.65 20.76
C VAL A 83 0.65 -13.65 20.80
N ALA A 84 1.89 -13.15 20.85
CA ALA A 84 3.07 -13.97 21.09
C ALA A 84 3.07 -14.48 22.54
N GLY A 85 3.27 -15.79 22.72
CA GLY A 85 3.24 -16.49 24.00
C GLY A 85 4.60 -16.98 24.47
#